data_AF-A0A7M2ZKD0-F1
#
_entry.id   AF-A0A7M2ZKD0-F1
#
_cell.length_a   1.000
_cell.length_b   1.000
_cell.length_c   1.000
_cell.angle_alpha   90.00
_cell.angle_beta   90.00
_cell.angle_gamma   90.00
#
_symmetry.space_group_name_H-M   'P 1'
#
loop_
_entity.id
_entity.type
_entity.pdbx_description
1 polymer ?
#
loop_
_entity_poly.entity_id
_entity_poly.type
_entity_poly.pdbx_seq_one_letter_code
_entity_poly.pdbx_strand_id
1 'polypeptide(L)'
;MPSFQIGQPDDEEFRGPDARPVTEVLDCVLNGLGRSAPVPAGSVEFHQQMALQAAQQIKQSYSHIAKEKARRECLAHLRASLRRPKEASHG
;
A
#
# COMPACT_ATOMS: atom_id res chain seq x y z
N MET A 1 -54.23 -22.49 -19.96
CA MET A 1 -53.16 -21.47 -20.06
C MET A 1 -52.11 -21.85 -19.02
N PRO A 2 -50.89 -22.25 -19.38
CA PRO A 2 -49.88 -22.58 -18.37
C PRO A 2 -49.25 -21.30 -17.83
N SER A 3 -49.23 -21.17 -16.50
CA SER A 3 -48.63 -20.04 -15.79
C SER A 3 -47.11 -20.18 -15.82
N PHE A 4 -46.42 -19.23 -16.46
CA PHE A 4 -44.98 -19.10 -16.35
C PHE A 4 -44.64 -18.50 -14.99
N GLN A 5 -44.18 -19.34 -14.06
CA GLN A 5 -43.54 -18.87 -12.83
C GLN A 5 -42.11 -18.48 -13.19
N ILE A 6 -41.89 -17.17 -13.33
CA ILE A 6 -40.55 -16.58 -13.39
C ILE A 6 -39.98 -16.79 -11.99
N GLY A 7 -39.10 -17.79 -11.83
CA GLY A 7 -38.33 -17.97 -10.61
C GLY A 7 -37.61 -16.66 -10.30
N GLN A 8 -37.76 -16.16 -9.08
CA GLN A 8 -36.95 -15.05 -8.62
C GLN A 8 -35.48 -15.43 -8.78
N PRO A 9 -34.64 -14.54 -9.32
CA PRO A 9 -33.21 -14.79 -9.28
C PRO A 9 -32.86 -14.89 -7.80
N ASP A 10 -32.33 -16.04 -7.38
CA ASP A 10 -31.64 -16.16 -6.10
C ASP A 10 -30.72 -14.93 -6.00
N ASP A 11 -30.98 -14.09 -5.00
CA ASP A 11 -30.04 -13.08 -4.53
C ASP A 11 -28.83 -13.83 -3.95
N GLU A 12 -28.07 -14.54 -4.80
CA GLU A 12 -26.66 -14.79 -4.55
C GLU A 12 -26.03 -13.39 -4.57
N GLU A 13 -26.12 -12.74 -3.42
CA GLU A 13 -25.28 -11.63 -3.00
C GLU A 13 -23.88 -12.06 -3.41
N PHE A 14 -23.43 -11.53 -4.56
CA PHE A 14 -22.08 -11.73 -5.04
C PHE A 14 -21.21 -11.09 -3.96
N ARG A 15 -20.86 -11.92 -2.97
CA ARG A 15 -19.98 -11.57 -1.86
C ARG A 15 -18.62 -11.46 -2.52
N GLY A 16 -18.43 -10.33 -3.20
CA GLY A 16 -17.21 -9.98 -3.87
C GLY A 16 -16.07 -10.16 -2.86
N PRO A 17 -14.87 -10.50 -3.35
CA PRO A 17 -13.73 -10.71 -2.45
C PRO A 17 -13.64 -9.53 -1.48
N ASP A 18 -13.59 -9.86 -0.18
CA ASP A 18 -13.54 -8.93 0.94
C ASP A 18 -12.75 -7.67 0.54
N ALA A 19 -13.44 -6.54 0.39
CA ALA A 19 -12.87 -5.34 -0.22
C ALA A 19 -11.82 -4.75 0.72
N ARG A 20 -10.58 -5.22 0.58
CA ARG A 20 -9.45 -4.73 1.37
C ARG A 20 -9.14 -3.28 0.99
N PRO A 21 -8.82 -2.42 1.96
CA PRO A 21 -8.38 -1.07 1.66
C PRO A 21 -7.12 -1.13 0.81
N VAL A 22 -7.06 -0.29 -0.22
CA VAL A 22 -5.92 -0.24 -1.17
C VAL A 22 -4.58 -0.09 -0.45
N THR A 23 -4.54 0.62 0.67
CA THR A 23 -3.34 0.83 1.48
C THR A 23 -2.78 -0.46 2.08
N GLU A 24 -3.65 -1.40 2.44
CA GLU A 24 -3.25 -2.70 2.97
C GLU A 24 -2.69 -3.60 1.86
N VAL A 25 -3.30 -3.58 0.69
CA VAL A 25 -2.79 -4.27 -0.50
C VAL A 25 -1.40 -3.72 -0.88
N LEU A 26 -1.25 -2.39 -0.85
CA LEU A 26 0.02 -1.73 -1.14
C LEU A 26 1.11 -2.07 -0.11
N ASP A 27 0.82 -2.08 1.20
CA ASP A 27 1.83 -2.49 2.20
C ASP A 27 2.24 -3.96 2.01
N CYS A 28 1.31 -4.86 1.67
CA CYS A 28 1.65 -6.25 1.33
C CYS A 28 2.63 -6.33 0.14
N VAL A 29 2.36 -5.58 -0.94
CA VAL A 29 3.25 -5.54 -2.10
C VAL A 29 4.62 -4.98 -1.71
N LEU A 30 4.66 -3.89 -0.94
CA LEU A 30 5.92 -3.28 -0.50
C LEU A 30 6.74 -4.20 0.41
N ASN A 31 6.10 -5.01 1.26
CA ASN A 31 6.80 -6.04 2.05
C ASN A 31 7.44 -7.11 1.14
N GLY A 32 6.78 -7.48 0.04
CA GLY A 32 7.31 -8.44 -0.93
C GLY A 32 8.50 -7.90 -1.74
N LEU A 33 8.61 -6.58 -1.91
CA LEU A 33 9.67 -5.94 -2.69
C LEU A 33 11.00 -5.82 -1.96
N GLY A 34 11.05 -6.01 -0.64
CA GLY A 34 12.30 -6.04 0.11
C GLY A 34 12.20 -5.52 1.55
N ARG A 35 13.34 -5.54 2.25
CA ARG A 35 13.43 -5.03 3.63
C ARG A 35 13.38 -3.51 3.61
N SER A 36 12.61 -2.92 4.52
CA SER A 36 12.60 -1.48 4.77
C SER A 36 13.52 -1.13 5.94
N ALA A 37 14.12 0.06 5.90
CA ALA A 37 14.78 0.66 7.05
C ALA A 37 13.77 1.25 8.05
N PRO A 38 14.10 1.41 9.33
CA PRO A 38 13.33 2.27 10.22
C PRO A 38 13.45 3.73 9.76
N VAL A 39 12.33 4.45 9.71
CA VAL A 39 12.28 5.88 9.37
C VAL A 39 11.66 6.66 10.54
N PRO A 40 12.08 7.92 10.76
CA PRO A 40 11.48 8.76 11.80
C PRO A 40 10.00 8.98 11.53
N ALA A 41 9.22 9.28 12.59
CA ALA A 41 7.84 9.71 12.41
C ALA A 41 7.80 11.06 11.67
N GLY A 42 6.89 11.21 10.73
CA GLY A 42 6.71 12.43 9.96
C GLY A 42 5.32 12.48 9.32
N SER A 43 5.05 13.56 8.59
CA SER A 43 3.83 13.65 7.81
C SER A 43 3.85 12.70 6.61
N VAL A 44 2.67 12.43 6.06
CA VAL A 44 2.54 11.61 4.85
C VAL A 44 3.30 12.25 3.69
N GLU A 45 3.20 13.57 3.54
CA GLU A 45 3.86 14.36 2.49
C GLU A 45 5.39 14.31 2.63
N PHE A 46 5.90 14.41 3.86
CA PHE A 46 7.33 14.26 4.15
C PHE A 46 7.82 12.88 3.69
N HIS A 47 7.10 11.82 4.04
CA HIS A 47 7.45 10.47 3.60
C HIS A 47 7.36 10.30 2.07
N GLN A 48 6.38 10.89 1.41
CA GLN A 48 6.29 10.88 -0.05
C GLN A 48 7.48 11.58 -0.71
N GLN A 49 7.87 12.76 -0.22
CA GLN A 49 9.03 13.50 -0.72
C GLN A 49 10.33 12.72 -0.54
N MET A 50 10.54 12.12 0.64
CA MET A 50 11.72 11.30 0.91
C MET A 50 11.77 10.04 0.06
N ALA A 51 10.62 9.40 -0.19
CA ALA A 51 10.53 8.24 -1.10
C ALA A 51 10.92 8.64 -2.53
N LEU A 52 10.46 9.78 -3.03
CA LEU A 52 10.83 10.31 -4.35
C LEU A 52 12.33 10.60 -4.44
N GLN A 53 12.90 11.25 -3.42
CA GLN A 53 14.33 11.53 -3.36
C GLN A 53 15.16 10.23 -3.37
N ALA A 54 14.77 9.24 -2.56
CA ALA A 54 15.44 7.94 -2.54
C ALA A 54 15.31 7.22 -3.90
N ALA A 55 14.15 7.29 -4.55
CA ALA A 55 13.97 6.74 -5.90
C ALA A 55 14.88 7.40 -6.95
N GLN A 56 15.11 8.72 -6.85
CA GLN A 56 16.08 9.41 -7.69
C GLN A 56 17.50 8.94 -7.43
N GLN A 57 17.87 8.75 -6.16
CA GLN A 57 19.20 8.23 -5.79
C GLN A 57 19.47 6.83 -6.32
N ILE A 58 18.47 5.94 -6.38
CA ILE A 58 18.61 4.61 -6.99
C ILE A 58 18.99 4.73 -8.48
N LYS A 59 18.35 5.66 -9.21
CA LYS A 59 18.62 5.89 -10.63
C LYS A 59 20.02 6.48 -10.87
N GLN A 60 20.47 7.37 -9.99
CA GLN A 60 21.74 8.09 -10.14
C GLN A 60 22.95 7.32 -9.55
N SER A 61 22.72 6.34 -8.69
CA SER A 61 23.79 5.57 -8.06
C SER A 61 24.42 4.57 -9.03
N TYR A 62 25.75 4.46 -9.03
CA TYR A 62 26.48 3.44 -9.80
C TYR A 62 26.94 2.25 -8.95
N SER A 63 26.93 2.38 -7.61
CA SER A 63 27.27 1.29 -6.69
C SER A 63 26.04 0.46 -6.31
N HIS A 64 26.18 -0.87 -6.35
CA HIS A 64 25.14 -1.79 -5.90
C HIS A 64 24.76 -1.57 -4.43
N ILE A 65 25.75 -1.31 -3.57
CA ILE A 65 25.55 -1.05 -2.14
C ILE A 65 24.74 0.23 -1.94
N ALA A 66 25.05 1.28 -2.71
CA ALA A 66 24.33 2.55 -2.65
C ALA A 66 22.88 2.41 -3.15
N LYS A 67 22.67 1.66 -4.25
CA LYS A 67 21.32 1.36 -4.77
C LYS A 67 20.49 0.59 -3.75
N GLU A 68 21.05 -0.44 -3.14
CA GLU A 68 20.36 -1.25 -2.14
C GLU A 68 20.01 -0.41 -0.89
N LYS A 69 20.91 0.46 -0.44
CA LYS A 69 20.63 1.39 0.66
C LYS A 69 19.45 2.32 0.30
N ALA A 70 19.53 2.98 -0.84
CA ALA A 70 18.48 3.90 -1.30
C ALA A 70 17.14 3.17 -1.54
N ARG A 71 17.17 1.90 -1.98
CA ARG A 71 15.97 1.05 -2.10
C ARG A 71 15.31 0.81 -0.75
N ARG A 72 16.08 0.48 0.29
CA ARG A 72 15.55 0.27 1.65
C ARG A 72 14.94 1.54 2.22
N GLU A 73 15.57 2.69 1.98
CA GLU A 73 15.08 4.00 2.39
C GLU A 73 13.78 4.35 1.64
N CYS A 74 13.74 4.11 0.33
CA CYS A 74 12.55 4.32 -0.49
C CYS A 74 11.36 3.48 0.00
N LEU A 75 11.56 2.17 0.19
CA LEU A 75 10.51 1.27 0.69
C LEU A 75 10.04 1.68 2.09
N ALA A 76 10.95 2.11 2.97
CA ALA A 76 10.58 2.56 4.32
C ALA A 76 9.65 3.77 4.29
N HIS A 77 9.98 4.78 3.48
CA HIS A 77 9.17 5.98 3.35
C HIS A 77 7.85 5.73 2.62
N LEU A 78 7.81 4.86 1.59
CA LEU A 78 6.55 4.44 0.97
C LEU A 78 5.61 3.75 1.95
N ARG A 79 6.14 2.91 2.84
CA ARG A 79 5.31 2.25 3.86
C ARG A 79 4.83 3.23 4.91
N ALA A 80 5.69 4.16 5.33
CA ALA A 80 5.33 5.19 6.30
C ALA A 80 4.27 6.16 5.76
N SER A 81 4.24 6.45 4.45
CA SER A 81 3.21 7.29 3.84
C SER A 81 1.85 6.59 3.69
N LEU A 82 1.83 5.25 3.64
CA LEU A 82 0.60 4.46 3.55
C LEU A 82 -0.01 4.13 4.92
N ARG A 83 0.77 4.28 6.00
CA ARG A 83 0.24 4.15 7.36
C ARG A 83 -0.77 5.27 7.58
N ARG A 84 -2.01 4.89 7.88
CA ARG A 84 -3.00 5.86 8.35
C ARG A 84 -2.40 6.60 9.54
N PRO A 85 -2.53 7.94 9.63
CA PRO A 85 -2.45 8.58 10.94
C PRO A 85 -3.40 7.79 11.82
N LYS A 86 -2.92 7.33 12.97
CA LYS A 86 -3.77 6.73 13.98
C LYS A 86 -4.71 7.85 14.40
N GLU A 87 -5.84 7.99 13.70
CA GLU A 87 -6.93 8.80 14.18
C GLU A 87 -7.15 8.30 15.59
N ALA A 88 -6.95 9.20 16.55
CA ALA A 88 -7.37 8.96 17.91
C ALA A 88 -8.81 8.50 17.78
N SER A 89 -9.03 7.21 18.02
CA SER A 89 -10.33 6.62 18.22
C SER A 89 -11.00 7.46 19.30
N HIS A 90 -11.80 8.44 18.87
CA HIS A 90 -12.71 9.16 19.74
C HIS A 90 -13.81 8.15 20.06
N GLY A 91 -13.58 7.40 21.13
CA GLY A 91 -14.63 6.72 21.88
C GLY A 91 -15.26 7.68 22.87
#